data_AF-A0A6P6NYH2-F1
#
_entry.id   AF-A0A6P6NYH2-F1
#
_cell.length_a   1.000
_cell.length_b   1.000
_cell.length_c   1.000
_cell.angle_alpha   90.00
_cell.angle_beta   90.00
_cell.angle_gamma   90.00
#
_symmetry.space_group_name_H-M   'P 1'
#
loop_
_entity.id
_entity.type
_entity.pdbx_description
1 polymer ?
#
loop_
_entity_poly.entity_id
_entity_poly.type
_entity_poly.pdbx_seq_one_letter_code
_entity_poly.pdbx_strand_id
1 'polypeptide(L)'
;MLILLNLFLLLGTVAIHAMTNNLKENIATKGKAVQSSTYYLKADAAIDDIDFYCTHTKTETNPWWRLDMKDLQIIEKVIITNRMDCCFEQINGAEIRIGMSLENNGNNNSKCAEISGISARQSVSYSCGGMQGRYVNMVIPGDSKNLSLCEVEVFVNDSLKIRGRAVQSSLLEYFRADRAVDGIKYAPGTASFCTHTQSQTDPWWRLDLLDNYYISSVTITGRADCCSQRLNGAEIHIGNSLEENGNNNPM
;
A
#
# COMPACT_ATOMS: atom_id res chain seq x y z
N MET A 1 -10.47 -6.07 -13.85
CA MET A 1 -11.59 -5.34 -13.25
C MET A 1 -11.44 -3.90 -13.56
N LEU A 2 -12.24 -3.50 -14.52
CA LEU A 2 -12.30 -2.14 -14.98
C LEU A 2 -13.13 -1.32 -13.99
N ILE A 3 -12.75 -0.07 -13.79
CA ILE A 3 -13.60 0.92 -13.15
C ILE A 3 -14.20 1.79 -14.24
N LEU A 4 -15.50 2.03 -14.14
CA LEU A 4 -16.30 2.65 -15.17
C LEU A 4 -17.10 3.81 -14.59
N LEU A 5 -16.60 5.01 -14.79
CA LEU A 5 -17.20 6.21 -14.21
C LEU A 5 -18.13 6.86 -15.25
N ASN A 6 -19.44 6.82 -15.04
CA ASN A 6 -20.36 7.67 -15.82
C ASN A 6 -20.30 9.09 -15.29
N LEU A 7 -19.24 9.80 -15.67
CA LEU A 7 -19.02 11.16 -15.22
C LEU A 7 -19.21 12.22 -16.29
N PHE A 8 -20.11 13.14 -15.96
CA PHE A 8 -20.17 14.47 -16.51
C PHE A 8 -18.84 15.22 -16.32
N LEU A 9 -18.28 15.65 -17.46
CA LEU A 9 -17.53 16.89 -17.65
C LEU A 9 -16.77 17.46 -16.42
N LEU A 10 -15.43 17.39 -16.53
CA LEU A 10 -14.41 18.00 -15.67
C LEU A 10 -14.24 17.43 -14.26
N LEU A 11 -13.59 16.27 -14.23
CA LEU A 11 -12.94 15.77 -13.03
C LEU A 11 -11.61 16.48 -12.80
N GLY A 12 -11.37 16.95 -11.58
CA GLY A 12 -10.02 16.99 -11.04
C GLY A 12 -9.48 15.56 -10.89
N THR A 13 -8.62 15.31 -9.91
CA THR A 13 -8.16 13.93 -9.70
C THR A 13 -9.27 13.03 -9.15
N VAL A 14 -9.46 11.88 -9.78
CA VAL A 14 -10.15 10.73 -9.20
C VAL A 14 -9.13 9.94 -8.38
N ALA A 15 -9.26 9.97 -7.07
CA ALA A 15 -8.53 9.09 -6.17
C ALA A 15 -9.39 7.85 -5.90
N ILE A 16 -9.07 6.76 -6.57
CA ILE A 16 -9.77 5.49 -6.38
C ILE A 16 -9.06 4.72 -5.28
N HIS A 17 -9.80 4.38 -4.22
CA HIS A 17 -9.34 3.42 -3.22
C HIS A 17 -9.87 2.05 -3.64
N ALA A 18 -9.17 1.45 -4.59
CA ALA A 18 -9.34 0.03 -4.87
C ALA A 18 -8.57 -0.73 -3.79
N MET A 19 -9.23 -1.67 -3.13
CA MET A 19 -8.49 -2.73 -2.46
C MET A 19 -8.20 -3.75 -3.55
N THR A 20 -6.94 -4.08 -3.80
CA THR A 20 -6.71 -5.39 -4.41
C THR A 20 -7.33 -6.43 -3.51
N ASN A 21 -7.66 -7.59 -4.08
CA ASN A 21 -7.86 -8.80 -3.30
C ASN A 21 -6.59 -9.25 -2.52
N ASN A 22 -5.53 -8.42 -2.52
CA ASN A 22 -4.20 -8.77 -2.08
C ASN A 22 -3.88 -8.31 -0.65
N LEU A 23 -4.89 -8.17 0.21
CA LEU A 23 -4.68 -8.42 1.64
C LEU A 23 -4.18 -9.86 1.95
N LYS A 24 -4.04 -10.70 0.91
CA LYS A 24 -3.50 -12.07 1.00
C LYS A 24 -2.03 -12.21 0.64
N GLU A 25 -1.42 -11.31 -0.12
CA GLU A 25 -0.03 -11.53 -0.56
C GLU A 25 0.94 -10.87 0.41
N ASN A 26 1.74 -11.71 1.08
CA ASN A 26 2.89 -11.27 1.85
C ASN A 26 3.90 -10.60 0.89
N ILE A 27 4.01 -9.27 0.93
CA ILE A 27 4.93 -8.56 0.04
C ILE A 27 6.39 -8.69 0.47
N ALA A 28 6.65 -9.20 1.68
CA ALA A 28 8.00 -9.32 2.21
C ALA A 28 8.88 -10.27 1.40
N THR A 29 8.29 -11.34 0.84
CA THR A 29 8.98 -12.34 0.00
C THR A 29 9.55 -11.76 -1.29
N LYS A 30 9.04 -10.60 -1.74
CA LYS A 30 9.53 -9.88 -2.91
C LYS A 30 10.68 -8.92 -2.55
N GLY A 31 10.94 -8.70 -1.27
CA GLY A 31 11.92 -7.75 -0.76
C GLY A 31 13.34 -8.30 -0.72
N LYS A 32 14.19 -7.62 0.07
CA LYS A 32 15.52 -8.10 0.44
C LYS A 32 15.74 -7.84 1.92
N ALA A 33 16.15 -8.85 2.67
CA ALA A 33 16.38 -8.73 4.09
C ALA A 33 17.87 -8.57 4.42
N VAL A 34 18.18 -7.80 5.45
CA VAL A 34 19.50 -7.70 6.07
C VAL A 34 19.36 -7.60 7.58
N GLN A 35 20.40 -7.95 8.33
CA GLN A 35 20.41 -7.89 9.79
C GLN A 35 21.75 -7.38 10.31
N SER A 36 21.75 -6.86 11.54
CA SER A 36 22.91 -6.24 12.20
C SER A 36 24.13 -7.16 12.25
N SER A 37 23.91 -8.44 12.53
CA SER A 37 24.92 -9.48 12.53
C SER A 37 24.29 -10.86 12.28
N THR A 38 25.09 -11.85 11.87
CA THR A 38 24.61 -13.22 11.68
C THR A 38 25.34 -14.17 12.62
N TYR A 39 24.58 -14.90 13.43
CA TYR A 39 25.09 -16.01 14.24
C TYR A 39 25.00 -17.33 13.46
N TYR A 40 23.82 -17.67 12.92
CA TYR A 40 23.60 -18.91 12.17
C TYR A 40 22.84 -18.66 10.86
N LEU A 41 21.51 -18.48 10.93
CA LEU A 41 20.69 -18.22 9.75
C LEU A 41 20.69 -16.73 9.36
N LYS A 42 20.72 -16.49 8.04
CA LYS A 42 20.75 -15.16 7.42
C LYS A 42 19.37 -14.51 7.44
N ALA A 43 19.36 -13.20 7.25
CA ALA A 43 18.17 -12.35 7.32
C ALA A 43 17.02 -12.80 6.38
N ASP A 44 17.33 -13.35 5.21
CA ASP A 44 16.31 -13.76 4.21
C ASP A 44 15.45 -14.94 4.68
N ALA A 45 15.89 -15.68 5.71
CA ALA A 45 15.12 -16.80 6.28
C ALA A 45 13.86 -16.37 7.05
N ALA A 46 13.59 -15.06 7.18
CA ALA A 46 12.34 -14.55 7.77
C ALA A 46 11.34 -14.07 6.72
N ILE A 47 11.64 -14.23 5.42
CA ILE A 47 10.80 -13.77 4.30
C ILE A 47 10.73 -14.83 3.20
N ASP A 48 10.86 -16.10 3.56
CA ASP A 48 10.84 -17.22 2.62
C ASP A 48 9.51 -17.99 2.63
N ASP A 49 8.49 -17.47 3.34
CA ASP A 49 7.19 -18.11 3.60
C ASP A 49 7.33 -19.49 4.31
N ILE A 50 8.44 -19.72 5.04
CA ILE A 50 8.72 -20.96 5.78
C ILE A 50 9.04 -20.64 7.24
N ASP A 51 8.03 -20.74 8.10
CA ASP A 51 8.12 -20.46 9.54
C ASP A 51 8.97 -21.44 10.38
N PHE A 52 9.61 -22.41 9.72
CA PHE A 52 10.42 -23.44 10.37
C PHE A 52 11.85 -22.97 10.68
N TYR A 53 12.39 -22.07 9.86
CA TYR A 53 13.74 -21.55 10.02
C TYR A 53 13.67 -20.12 10.56
N CYS A 54 14.55 -19.79 11.49
CA CYS A 54 14.55 -18.47 12.12
C CYS A 54 15.87 -17.77 11.92
N THR A 55 15.82 -16.51 11.50
CA THR A 55 16.98 -15.60 11.55
C THR A 55 17.57 -15.58 12.95
N HIS A 56 18.87 -15.28 13.08
CA HIS A 56 19.50 -15.15 14.39
C HIS A 56 20.69 -14.18 14.34
N THR A 57 20.60 -13.09 15.09
CA THR A 57 21.73 -12.16 15.29
C THR A 57 22.71 -12.69 16.33
N LYS A 58 23.93 -12.17 16.38
CA LYS A 58 24.79 -12.37 17.55
C LYS A 58 24.21 -11.62 18.75
N THR A 59 24.71 -11.93 19.94
CA THR A 59 24.45 -11.12 21.13
C THR A 59 25.20 -9.79 20.98
N GLU A 60 24.46 -8.69 20.94
CA GLU A 60 24.99 -7.34 20.73
C GLU A 60 24.05 -6.27 21.31
N THR A 61 24.47 -5.00 21.25
CA THR A 61 23.62 -3.86 21.64
C THR A 61 22.70 -3.47 20.49
N ASN A 62 21.41 -3.34 20.78
CA ASN A 62 20.37 -2.95 19.81
C ASN A 62 20.38 -3.77 18.49
N PRO A 63 20.36 -5.12 18.51
CA PRO A 63 20.31 -5.91 17.29
C PRO A 63 19.05 -5.60 16.50
N TRP A 64 19.18 -5.66 15.18
CA TRP A 64 18.11 -5.29 14.28
C TRP A 64 18.09 -6.16 13.02
N TRP A 65 16.91 -6.28 12.44
CA TRP A 65 16.63 -6.87 11.14
C TRP A 65 15.87 -5.84 10.30
N ARG A 66 16.12 -5.78 9.00
CA ARG A 66 15.47 -4.85 8.07
C ARG A 66 15.09 -5.52 6.77
N LEU A 67 13.86 -5.27 6.35
CA LEU A 67 13.34 -5.51 5.01
C LEU A 67 13.46 -4.25 4.14
N ASP A 68 14.01 -4.39 2.95
CA ASP A 68 13.83 -3.43 1.85
C ASP A 68 12.76 -3.94 0.89
N MET A 69 11.60 -3.26 0.85
CA MET A 69 10.47 -3.58 -0.04
C MET A 69 10.67 -3.03 -1.47
N LYS A 70 11.86 -2.49 -1.77
CA LYS A 70 12.30 -1.90 -3.06
C LYS A 70 11.67 -0.56 -3.40
N ASP A 71 10.39 -0.39 -3.12
CA ASP A 71 9.61 0.82 -3.37
C ASP A 71 8.82 1.27 -2.13
N LEU A 72 8.27 2.49 -2.19
CA LEU A 72 7.39 3.01 -1.14
C LEU A 72 6.08 2.21 -1.12
N GLN A 73 5.71 1.74 0.07
CA GLN A 73 4.49 0.98 0.34
C GLN A 73 3.64 1.67 1.40
N ILE A 74 2.33 1.42 1.37
CA ILE A 74 1.40 1.79 2.45
C ILE A 74 1.11 0.53 3.26
N ILE A 75 1.73 0.41 4.43
CA ILE A 75 1.69 -0.82 5.23
C ILE A 75 0.45 -0.82 6.13
N GLU A 76 -0.40 -1.81 5.95
CA GLU A 76 -1.61 -2.00 6.75
C GLU A 76 -1.31 -2.76 8.03
N LYS A 77 -0.63 -3.90 7.91
CA LYS A 77 -0.26 -4.75 9.05
C LYS A 77 1.04 -5.49 8.80
N VAL A 78 1.70 -5.85 9.90
CA VAL A 78 2.86 -6.74 9.92
C VAL A 78 2.53 -7.92 10.81
N ILE A 79 2.79 -9.14 10.34
CA ILE A 79 2.65 -10.36 11.15
C ILE A 79 4.04 -10.88 11.46
N ILE A 80 4.28 -11.19 12.73
CA ILE A 80 5.56 -11.72 13.21
C ILE A 80 5.35 -13.10 13.78
N THR A 81 6.11 -14.08 13.27
CA THR A 81 6.16 -15.44 13.80
C THR A 81 7.40 -15.64 14.64
N ASN A 82 7.19 -16.04 15.89
CA ASN A 82 8.27 -16.25 16.86
C ASN A 82 8.79 -17.70 16.84
N ARG A 83 10.00 -17.89 17.39
CA ARG A 83 10.65 -19.20 17.50
C ARG A 83 9.81 -20.22 18.26
N MET A 84 9.96 -21.47 17.87
CA MET A 84 9.17 -22.59 18.40
C MET A 84 9.77 -23.22 19.67
N ASP A 85 11.04 -22.98 19.94
CA ASP A 85 11.83 -23.65 20.97
C ASP A 85 11.99 -22.78 22.22
N CYS A 86 13.08 -22.97 22.98
CA CYS A 86 13.34 -22.14 24.16
C CYS A 86 13.44 -20.67 23.76
N CYS A 87 13.41 -19.81 24.78
CA CYS A 87 13.97 -18.47 24.63
C CYS A 87 13.12 -17.58 23.71
N PHE A 88 11.85 -17.93 23.49
CA PHE A 88 10.89 -17.17 22.70
C PHE A 88 10.62 -15.78 23.31
N GLU A 89 10.78 -15.63 24.62
CA GLU A 89 10.67 -14.38 25.35
C GLU A 89 11.76 -13.35 24.97
N GLN A 90 12.81 -13.74 24.24
CA GLN A 90 13.86 -12.83 23.77
C GLN A 90 13.34 -11.74 22.83
N ILE A 91 12.20 -11.94 22.16
CA ILE A 91 11.59 -10.93 21.30
C ILE A 91 10.88 -9.82 22.09
N ASN A 92 10.66 -10.00 23.39
CA ASN A 92 9.92 -9.04 24.20
C ASN A 92 10.64 -7.68 24.25
N GLY A 93 9.90 -6.62 23.94
CA GLY A 93 10.42 -5.25 23.81
C GLY A 93 10.98 -4.93 22.43
N ALA A 94 10.93 -5.86 21.47
CA ALA A 94 11.26 -5.54 20.08
C ALA A 94 10.24 -4.54 19.49
N GLU A 95 10.71 -3.68 18.60
CA GLU A 95 9.93 -2.60 18.02
C GLU A 95 9.85 -2.77 16.50
N ILE A 96 8.63 -2.60 15.97
CA ILE A 96 8.37 -2.53 14.54
C ILE A 96 8.51 -1.06 14.11
N ARG A 97 9.48 -0.74 13.27
CA ARG A 97 9.73 0.61 12.74
C ARG A 97 9.51 0.64 11.23
N ILE A 98 8.80 1.65 10.72
CA ILE A 98 8.45 1.77 9.29
C ILE A 98 8.78 3.17 8.79
N GLY A 99 9.48 3.27 7.66
CA GLY A 99 9.73 4.56 7.03
C GLY A 99 10.63 4.53 5.81
N MET A 100 11.16 5.70 5.45
CA MET A 100 11.95 5.94 4.24
C MET A 100 13.44 6.15 4.53
N SER A 101 13.83 6.36 5.79
CA SER A 101 15.21 6.69 6.16
C SER A 101 16.03 5.43 6.41
N LEU A 102 17.33 5.49 6.05
CA LEU A 102 18.35 4.53 6.44
C LEU A 102 19.26 5.05 7.56
N GLU A 103 18.98 6.24 8.11
CA GLU A 103 19.67 6.74 9.30
C GLU A 103 19.54 5.73 10.45
N ASN A 104 20.65 5.45 11.13
CA ASN A 104 20.73 4.37 12.13
C ASN A 104 20.15 3.04 11.60
N ASN A 105 20.50 2.70 10.35
CA ASN A 105 19.97 1.53 9.63
C ASN A 105 18.45 1.49 9.47
N GLY A 106 17.74 2.61 9.66
CA GLY A 106 16.29 2.67 9.64
C GLY A 106 15.61 2.46 10.99
N ASN A 107 16.38 2.27 12.07
CA ASN A 107 15.85 2.10 13.42
C ASN A 107 15.27 3.40 14.00
N ASN A 108 15.60 4.55 13.41
CA ASN A 108 15.04 5.86 13.78
C ASN A 108 13.68 6.14 13.09
N ASN A 109 13.21 5.27 12.21
CA ASN A 109 11.90 5.44 11.58
C ASN A 109 10.75 5.34 12.61
N SER A 110 9.57 5.81 12.21
CA SER A 110 8.38 5.84 13.05
C SER A 110 8.02 4.45 13.58
N LYS A 111 7.65 4.37 14.86
CA LYS A 111 7.23 3.11 15.52
C LYS A 111 5.80 2.76 15.09
N CYS A 112 5.61 1.58 14.50
CA CYS A 112 4.29 0.98 14.30
C CYS A 112 3.81 0.33 15.60
N ALA A 113 4.63 -0.53 16.20
CA ALA A 113 4.25 -1.29 17.38
C ALA A 113 5.45 -1.67 18.25
N GLU A 114 5.16 -2.05 19.49
CA GLU A 114 6.07 -2.77 20.37
C GLU A 114 5.54 -4.18 20.59
N ILE A 115 6.44 -5.16 20.55
CA ILE A 115 6.15 -6.55 20.80
C ILE A 115 6.23 -6.78 22.32
N SER A 116 5.08 -6.80 22.99
CA SER A 116 4.99 -7.11 24.42
C SER A 116 5.32 -8.58 24.73
N GLY A 117 5.04 -9.46 23.77
CA GLY A 117 5.50 -10.84 23.75
C GLY A 117 4.71 -11.70 22.78
N ILE A 118 5.36 -12.75 22.29
CA ILE A 118 4.77 -13.73 21.37
C ILE A 118 5.13 -15.11 21.90
N SER A 119 4.13 -15.95 22.20
CA SER A 119 4.37 -17.32 22.67
C SER A 119 5.09 -18.14 21.60
N ALA A 120 5.73 -19.23 22.03
CA ALA A 120 6.42 -20.14 21.12
C ALA A 120 5.52 -20.58 19.94
N ARG A 121 6.04 -20.47 18.72
CA ARG A 121 5.36 -20.86 17.46
C ARG A 121 4.02 -20.13 17.21
N GLN A 122 3.81 -18.98 17.83
CA GLN A 122 2.66 -18.15 17.53
C GLN A 122 3.04 -17.03 16.57
N SER A 123 2.03 -16.60 15.80
CA SER A 123 2.10 -15.42 14.94
C SER A 123 1.19 -14.36 15.51
N VAL A 124 1.68 -13.13 15.61
CA VAL A 124 0.88 -11.99 16.08
C VAL A 124 0.83 -10.93 14.99
N SER A 125 -0.39 -10.45 14.71
CA SER A 125 -0.65 -9.39 13.74
C SER A 125 -0.65 -8.02 14.43
N TYR A 126 0.16 -7.10 13.91
CA TYR A 126 0.27 -5.73 14.36
C TYR A 126 -0.30 -4.79 13.29
N SER A 127 -1.36 -4.06 13.62
CA SER A 127 -1.93 -3.05 12.73
C SER A 127 -1.04 -1.80 12.71
N CYS A 128 -0.59 -1.39 11.52
CA CYS A 128 0.24 -0.22 11.29
C CYS A 128 -0.53 0.93 10.64
N GLY A 129 -1.85 0.82 10.46
CA GLY A 129 -2.73 1.96 10.14
C GLY A 129 -2.40 2.69 8.83
N GLY A 130 -1.77 2.03 7.85
CA GLY A 130 -1.40 2.66 6.58
C GLY A 130 -0.11 3.48 6.64
N MET A 131 0.81 3.16 7.55
CA MET A 131 2.12 3.79 7.62
C MET A 131 2.87 3.67 6.28
N GLN A 132 3.43 4.78 5.82
CA GLN A 132 4.19 4.83 4.57
C GLN A 132 5.67 4.53 4.81
N GLY A 133 6.23 3.61 4.05
CA GLY A 133 7.65 3.29 4.15
C GLY A 133 8.14 2.40 3.02
N ARG A 134 9.45 2.43 2.77
CA ARG A 134 10.16 1.45 1.94
C ARG A 134 10.82 0.38 2.81
N TYR A 135 11.14 0.74 4.05
CA TYR A 135 11.84 -0.12 5.00
C TYR A 135 10.92 -0.50 6.16
N VAL A 136 10.97 -1.78 6.53
CA VAL A 136 10.42 -2.32 7.77
C VAL A 136 11.58 -2.85 8.60
N ASN A 137 11.74 -2.31 9.80
CA ASN A 137 12.82 -2.65 10.72
C ASN A 137 12.24 -3.28 11.98
N MET A 138 12.82 -4.40 12.40
CA MET A 138 12.68 -4.95 13.75
C MET A 138 13.93 -4.59 14.53
N VAL A 139 13.81 -3.88 15.64
CA VAL A 139 14.93 -3.57 16.53
C VAL A 139 14.56 -3.94 17.95
N ILE A 140 15.47 -4.57 18.68
CA ILE A 140 15.30 -4.80 20.12
C ILE A 140 16.27 -3.91 20.90
N PRO A 141 15.79 -2.83 21.53
CA PRO A 141 16.66 -1.96 22.31
C PRO A 141 17.26 -2.65 23.54
N GLY A 142 18.48 -2.26 23.88
CA GLY A 142 19.21 -2.69 25.07
C GLY A 142 20.51 -3.41 24.78
N ASP A 143 21.28 -3.63 25.84
CA ASP A 143 22.56 -4.33 25.80
C ASP A 143 22.38 -5.83 25.94
N SER A 144 23.33 -6.58 25.38
CA SER A 144 23.37 -8.05 25.44
C SER A 144 22.07 -8.70 24.95
N LYS A 145 21.48 -8.16 23.88
CA LYS A 145 20.29 -8.68 23.23
C LYS A 145 20.67 -9.54 22.03
N ASN A 146 19.77 -10.42 21.61
CA ASN A 146 19.78 -11.07 20.31
C ASN A 146 18.38 -10.96 19.70
N LEU A 147 18.29 -11.06 18.38
CA LEU A 147 17.01 -11.01 17.66
C LEU A 147 16.88 -12.27 16.81
N SER A 148 15.74 -12.95 16.93
CA SER A 148 15.35 -14.08 16.10
C SER A 148 13.93 -13.88 15.60
N LEU A 149 13.73 -14.06 14.30
CA LEU A 149 12.46 -13.92 13.59
C LEU A 149 12.33 -15.13 12.66
N CYS A 150 11.21 -15.87 12.75
CA CYS A 150 10.98 -17.04 11.91
C CYS A 150 10.20 -16.72 10.66
N GLU A 151 9.23 -15.80 10.76
CA GLU A 151 8.59 -15.24 9.58
C GLU A 151 8.18 -13.79 9.87
N VAL A 152 8.34 -12.92 8.89
CA VAL A 152 7.89 -11.54 8.88
C VAL A 152 7.04 -11.33 7.64
N GLU A 153 5.73 -11.28 7.84
CA GLU A 153 4.80 -11.02 6.76
C GLU A 153 4.41 -9.55 6.76
N VAL A 154 4.44 -8.91 5.60
CA VAL A 154 4.05 -7.50 5.43
C VAL A 154 2.89 -7.43 4.47
N PHE A 155 1.81 -6.78 4.90
CA PHE A 155 0.61 -6.59 4.10
C PHE A 155 0.36 -5.10 3.92
N VAL A 156 0.07 -4.73 2.68
CA VAL A 156 -0.14 -3.34 2.27
C VAL A 156 -1.60 -3.05 2.01
N ASN A 157 -1.98 -1.80 2.23
CA ASN A 157 -3.21 -1.26 1.74
C ASN A 157 -2.93 -0.73 0.31
N ASP A 158 -3.44 -1.42 -0.71
CA ASP A 158 -3.20 -1.12 -2.13
C ASP A 158 -3.89 0.18 -2.62
N SER A 159 -4.23 1.09 -1.72
CA SER A 159 -4.86 2.37 -2.02
C SER A 159 -3.95 3.39 -2.73
N LEU A 160 -2.71 3.04 -3.12
CA LEU A 160 -1.79 3.99 -3.75
C LEU A 160 -1.22 3.53 -5.09
N LYS A 161 -1.60 4.29 -6.14
CA LYS A 161 -1.22 4.21 -7.55
C LYS A 161 -1.76 2.98 -8.29
N ILE A 162 -3.08 2.96 -8.44
CA ILE A 162 -3.71 2.28 -9.57
C ILE A 162 -3.10 2.84 -10.86
N ARG A 163 -2.26 2.04 -11.52
CA ARG A 163 -1.87 2.27 -12.91
C ARG A 163 -3.00 1.69 -13.76
N GLY A 164 -3.76 2.57 -14.40
CA GLY A 164 -4.84 2.16 -15.28
C GLY A 164 -4.85 2.94 -16.58
N ARG A 165 -5.55 2.43 -17.58
CA ARG A 165 -5.76 3.12 -18.84
C ARG A 165 -7.05 3.93 -18.76
N ALA A 166 -6.91 5.23 -18.57
CA ALA A 166 -8.02 6.16 -18.59
C ALA A 166 -8.44 6.50 -20.03
N VAL A 167 -9.74 6.50 -20.30
CA VAL A 167 -10.35 6.95 -21.56
C VAL A 167 -11.62 7.75 -21.24
N GLN A 168 -12.10 8.57 -22.18
CA GLN A 168 -13.29 9.40 -21.99
C GLN A 168 -14.06 9.51 -23.30
N SER A 169 -15.34 9.82 -23.21
CA SER A 169 -16.28 9.81 -24.34
C SER A 169 -15.94 10.79 -25.46
N SER A 170 -15.32 11.92 -25.12
CA SER A 170 -14.79 12.91 -26.08
C SER A 170 -13.68 13.73 -25.44
N LEU A 171 -12.85 14.41 -26.24
CA LEU A 171 -11.77 15.26 -25.75
C LEU A 171 -12.11 16.74 -26.04
N LEU A 172 -12.16 17.57 -25.00
CA LEU A 172 -12.10 19.02 -25.17
C LEU A 172 -10.62 19.44 -25.12
N GLU A 173 -10.16 20.07 -26.20
CA GLU A 173 -8.80 20.60 -26.32
C GLU A 173 -7.71 19.58 -25.92
N TYR A 174 -7.01 19.81 -24.82
CA TYR A 174 -5.88 19.01 -24.33
C TYR A 174 -6.14 18.35 -22.95
N PHE A 175 -7.38 18.36 -22.47
CA PHE A 175 -7.77 17.83 -21.15
C PHE A 175 -8.03 16.32 -21.21
N ARG A 176 -6.95 15.55 -21.33
CA ARG A 176 -6.97 14.09 -21.49
C ARG A 176 -7.46 13.35 -20.25
N ALA A 177 -7.98 12.13 -20.45
CA ALA A 177 -8.53 11.27 -19.42
C ALA A 177 -7.52 10.86 -18.32
N ASP A 178 -6.24 10.71 -18.65
CA ASP A 178 -5.18 10.29 -17.72
C ASP A 178 -4.91 11.29 -16.60
N ARG A 179 -5.29 12.56 -16.77
CA ARG A 179 -5.16 13.60 -15.75
C ARG A 179 -5.98 13.32 -14.49
N ALA A 180 -7.09 12.57 -14.61
CA ALA A 180 -7.85 12.17 -13.43
C ALA A 180 -7.06 11.19 -12.52
N VAL A 181 -6.03 10.51 -13.04
CA VAL A 181 -5.28 9.48 -12.31
C VAL A 181 -3.78 9.78 -12.21
N ASP A 182 -3.37 11.03 -12.45
CA ASP A 182 -1.97 11.45 -12.43
C ASP A 182 -1.40 11.65 -11.01
N GLY A 183 -2.26 11.63 -9.99
CA GLY A 183 -1.90 11.79 -8.58
C GLY A 183 -1.81 13.25 -8.11
N ILE A 184 -2.10 14.24 -8.95
CA ILE A 184 -1.99 15.67 -8.64
C ILE A 184 -3.31 16.21 -8.05
N LYS A 185 -3.48 16.09 -6.73
CA LYS A 185 -4.75 16.43 -6.04
C LYS A 185 -5.07 17.93 -5.93
N TYR A 186 -4.23 18.81 -6.47
CA TYR A 186 -4.35 20.26 -6.28
C TYR A 186 -4.38 20.99 -7.63
N ALA A 187 -5.43 21.77 -7.85
CA ALA A 187 -5.53 22.69 -8.99
C ALA A 187 -5.62 24.14 -8.47
N PRO A 188 -4.49 24.80 -8.13
CA PRO A 188 -4.49 26.22 -7.83
C PRO A 188 -4.64 26.99 -9.14
N GLY A 189 -5.80 27.62 -9.34
CA GLY A 189 -6.09 28.33 -10.59
C GLY A 189 -6.33 27.38 -11.77
N THR A 190 -6.57 27.99 -12.94
CA THR A 190 -6.99 27.38 -14.23
C THR A 190 -7.00 25.85 -14.26
N ALA A 191 -8.15 25.23 -14.60
CA ALA A 191 -8.45 23.78 -14.69
C ALA A 191 -7.49 22.88 -15.52
N SER A 192 -6.30 23.37 -15.86
CA SER A 192 -5.16 22.73 -16.53
C SER A 192 -4.79 21.32 -16.05
N PHE A 193 -5.15 20.91 -14.83
CA PHE A 193 -4.88 19.57 -14.28
C PHE A 193 -6.11 18.63 -14.27
N CYS A 194 -7.24 19.07 -14.83
CA CYS A 194 -8.47 18.27 -14.93
C CYS A 194 -8.57 17.51 -16.26
N THR A 195 -9.42 16.49 -16.30
CA THR A 195 -9.92 15.89 -17.56
C THR A 195 -11.06 16.76 -18.12
N HIS A 196 -11.40 16.71 -19.41
CA HIS A 196 -12.57 17.45 -19.93
C HIS A 196 -13.10 16.81 -21.22
N THR A 197 -14.39 16.48 -21.24
CA THR A 197 -15.13 16.03 -22.43
C THR A 197 -15.75 17.21 -23.19
N GLN A 198 -16.23 17.03 -24.42
CA GLN A 198 -17.06 18.05 -25.06
C GLN A 198 -18.47 18.08 -24.46
N SER A 199 -19.23 19.15 -24.70
CA SER A 199 -20.65 19.16 -24.33
C SER A 199 -21.40 18.15 -25.20
N GLN A 200 -22.01 17.16 -24.57
CA GLN A 200 -22.73 16.08 -25.22
C GLN A 200 -23.75 15.45 -24.25
N THR A 201 -24.69 14.67 -24.77
CA THR A 201 -25.56 13.80 -23.99
C THR A 201 -24.76 12.64 -23.40
N ASP A 202 -25.05 12.26 -22.16
CA ASP A 202 -24.46 11.12 -21.45
C ASP A 202 -22.92 10.99 -21.59
N PRO A 203 -22.15 12.03 -21.21
CA PRO A 203 -20.69 11.96 -21.18
C PRO A 203 -20.17 10.94 -20.16
N TRP A 204 -19.04 10.28 -20.47
CA TRP A 204 -18.46 9.24 -19.60
C TRP A 204 -16.93 9.30 -19.56
N TRP A 205 -16.35 8.77 -18.46
CA TRP A 205 -14.92 8.57 -18.27
C TRP A 205 -14.66 7.18 -17.67
N ARG A 206 -13.72 6.42 -18.22
CA ARG A 206 -13.45 5.05 -17.78
C ARG A 206 -11.99 4.88 -17.42
N LEU A 207 -11.74 4.10 -16.38
CA LEU A 207 -10.41 3.61 -16.02
C LEU A 207 -10.36 2.09 -16.09
N ASP A 208 -9.64 1.57 -17.08
CA ASP A 208 -9.26 0.17 -17.05
C ASP A 208 -8.13 -0.05 -16.04
N LEU A 209 -8.38 -0.78 -14.95
CA LEU A 209 -7.34 -1.07 -13.95
C LEU A 209 -6.36 -2.17 -14.38
N LEU A 210 -6.56 -2.76 -15.56
CA LEU A 210 -5.72 -3.80 -16.17
C LEU A 210 -5.72 -5.14 -15.44
N ASP A 211 -6.26 -5.22 -14.22
CA ASP A 211 -6.43 -6.45 -13.45
C ASP A 211 -7.66 -6.37 -12.52
N ASN A 212 -8.05 -7.47 -11.86
CA ASN A 212 -9.21 -7.57 -10.99
C ASN A 212 -8.96 -7.06 -9.57
N TYR A 213 -9.79 -6.13 -9.09
CA TYR A 213 -9.71 -5.56 -7.73
C TYR A 213 -11.04 -5.77 -6.98
N TYR A 214 -11.15 -5.33 -5.74
CA TYR A 214 -12.42 -5.07 -5.07
C TYR A 214 -12.45 -3.60 -4.68
N ILE A 215 -13.38 -2.83 -5.25
CA ILE A 215 -13.43 -1.39 -4.99
C ILE A 215 -14.15 -1.17 -3.67
N SER A 216 -13.46 -0.59 -2.69
CA SER A 216 -14.05 -0.29 -1.37
C SER A 216 -14.54 1.15 -1.28
N SER A 217 -13.86 2.09 -1.96
CA SER A 217 -14.35 3.45 -2.09
C SER A 217 -13.77 4.15 -3.32
N VAL A 218 -14.53 5.10 -3.85
CA VAL A 218 -14.11 5.99 -4.92
C VAL A 218 -14.16 7.42 -4.39
N THR A 219 -13.05 8.14 -4.44
CA THR A 219 -12.97 9.55 -4.06
C THR A 219 -12.83 10.40 -5.30
N ILE A 220 -13.78 11.29 -5.53
CA ILE A 220 -13.78 12.20 -6.67
C ILE A 220 -13.38 13.59 -6.19
N THR A 221 -12.34 14.17 -6.80
CA THR A 221 -11.99 15.58 -6.59
C THR A 221 -12.60 16.40 -7.72
N GLY A 222 -13.57 17.24 -7.37
CA GLY A 222 -14.13 18.22 -8.31
C GLY A 222 -13.14 19.35 -8.60
N ARG A 223 -13.50 20.19 -9.57
CA ARG A 223 -12.77 21.44 -9.86
C ARG A 223 -12.74 22.36 -8.64
N ALA A 224 -11.60 23.00 -8.43
CA ALA A 224 -11.41 23.95 -7.33
C ALA A 224 -11.79 25.41 -7.71
N ASP A 225 -11.92 25.73 -8.99
CA ASP A 225 -12.11 27.10 -9.49
C ASP A 225 -13.60 27.47 -9.70
N CYS A 226 -14.38 26.63 -10.38
CA CYS A 226 -15.81 26.85 -10.59
C CYS A 226 -16.55 25.55 -10.92
N CYS A 227 -17.87 25.67 -11.05
CA CYS A 227 -18.66 24.77 -11.88
C CYS A 227 -18.75 23.34 -11.33
N SER A 228 -18.54 23.18 -10.02
CA SER A 228 -18.63 21.90 -9.30
C SER A 228 -20.01 21.24 -9.46
N GLN A 229 -21.06 22.04 -9.65
CA GLN A 229 -22.42 21.55 -9.88
C GLN A 229 -22.57 20.70 -11.15
N ARG A 230 -21.61 20.73 -12.07
CA ARG A 230 -21.63 19.87 -13.27
C ARG A 230 -21.48 18.39 -12.95
N LEU A 231 -20.97 18.06 -11.76
CA LEU A 231 -20.89 16.68 -11.26
C LEU A 231 -22.20 16.20 -10.60
N ASN A 232 -23.20 17.08 -10.45
CA ASN A 232 -24.45 16.71 -9.80
C ASN A 232 -25.18 15.63 -10.62
N GLY A 233 -25.57 14.55 -9.97
CA GLY A 233 -26.26 13.43 -10.61
C GLY A 233 -25.33 12.48 -11.37
N ALA A 234 -24.00 12.63 -11.25
CA ALA A 234 -23.08 11.65 -11.79
C ALA A 234 -23.18 10.31 -11.04
N GLU A 235 -23.04 9.21 -11.80
CA GLU A 235 -23.13 7.84 -11.29
C GLU A 235 -21.79 7.13 -11.43
N ILE A 236 -21.49 6.25 -10.47
CA ILE A 236 -20.28 5.43 -10.45
C ILE A 236 -20.73 4.00 -10.70
N HIS A 237 -20.18 3.35 -11.71
CA HIS A 237 -20.47 1.94 -12.02
C HIS A 237 -19.18 1.11 -11.94
N ILE A 238 -19.26 -0.09 -11.40
CA ILE A 238 -18.08 -0.93 -11.17
C ILE A 238 -18.36 -2.33 -11.69
N GLY A 239 -17.55 -2.79 -12.66
CA GLY A 239 -17.68 -4.14 -13.17
C GLY A 239 -16.78 -4.45 -14.37
N ASN A 240 -16.99 -5.64 -14.95
CA ASN A 240 -16.12 -6.21 -15.98
C ASN A 240 -16.71 -6.12 -17.40
N SER A 241 -17.93 -5.61 -17.56
CA SER A 241 -18.57 -5.49 -18.87
C SER A 241 -18.15 -4.19 -19.56
N LEU A 242 -17.91 -4.28 -20.88
CA LEU A 242 -17.71 -3.12 -21.76
C LEU A 242 -18.97 -2.73 -22.55
N GLU A 243 -20.09 -3.42 -22.34
CA GLU A 243 -21.37 -3.07 -22.96
C GLU A 243 -21.79 -1.64 -22.60
N GLU A 244 -22.25 -0.88 -23.59
CA GLU A 244 -22.52 0.56 -23.45
C GLU A 244 -21.36 1.33 -22.83
N ASN A 245 -20.14 1.07 -23.30
CA ASN A 245 -18.89 1.60 -22.74
C ASN A 245 -18.62 1.22 -21.28
N GLY A 246 -19.42 0.31 -20.72
CA GLY A 246 -19.41 -0.17 -19.34
C GLY A 246 -20.41 0.53 -18.42
N ASN A 247 -21.34 1.29 -18.99
CA ASN A 247 -22.38 2.03 -18.28
C ASN A 247 -23.49 1.13 -17.70
N ASN A 248 -23.56 -0.12 -18.14
CA ASN A 248 -24.52 -1.12 -17.65
C ASN A 248 -24.01 -1.92 -16.43
N ASN A 249 -22.80 -1.64 -15.93
CA ASN A 249 -22.32 -2.31 -14.72
C ASN A 249 -23.09 -1.83 -13.47
N PRO A 250 -23.13 -2.63 -12.39
CA PRO A 250 -23.76 -2.22 -11.13
C PRO A 250 -23.18 -0.91 -10.57
N MET A 251 -24.05 -0.13 -9.93
CA MET A 251 -23.66 1.04 -9.13
C MET A 251 -23.08 0.66 -7.77
#